data_AF-A0A0Q7E9V0-F1
#
_entry.id   AF-A0A0Q7E9V0-F1
#
_cell.length_a   1.000
_cell.length_b   1.000
_cell.length_c   1.000
_cell.angle_alpha   90.00
_cell.angle_beta   90.00
_cell.angle_gamma   90.00
#
_symmetry.space_group_name_H-M   'P 1'
#
loop_
_entity.id
_entity.type
_entity.pdbx_description
1 polymer ?
#
loop_
_entity_poly.entity_id
_entity_poly.type
_entity_poly.pdbx_seq_one_letter_code
_entity_poly.pdbx_strand_id
1 'polypeptide(L)'
;MSVVRYLAGMVAGLIIILASFTPTYAQDMETRVIVPDVPGGALFTGCYQVQQRLYGPYRMTFCLEQRGTYTVRGGGVRCDGRLTWNARGRDINIQLKRTSCGNGVAWSADRMTCRGGNLLPAFLARIIVPDLPVLQTLRCTYTPSVSSERPMQITARRID
;
A
#
# COMPACT_ATOMS: atom_id res chain seq x y z
N MET A 1 54.56 -60.28 -3.28
CA MET A 1 54.08 -58.94 -3.68
C MET A 1 52.55 -58.89 -3.76
N SER A 2 51.81 -59.39 -2.75
CA SER A 2 50.33 -59.48 -2.83
C SER A 2 49.60 -58.73 -1.73
N VAL A 3 50.19 -58.50 -0.56
CA VAL A 3 49.48 -57.91 0.60
C VAL A 3 49.24 -56.39 0.45
N VAL A 4 50.19 -55.67 -0.19
CA VAL A 4 50.12 -54.21 -0.37
C VAL A 4 48.97 -53.79 -1.30
N ARG A 5 48.61 -54.63 -2.28
CA ARG A 5 47.49 -54.35 -3.22
C ARG A 5 46.12 -54.46 -2.55
N TYR A 6 45.95 -55.36 -1.59
CA TYR A 6 44.67 -55.51 -0.86
C TYR A 6 44.45 -54.39 0.17
N LEU A 7 45.52 -53.91 0.81
CA LEU A 7 45.45 -52.78 1.76
C LEU A 7 45.09 -51.46 1.07
N ALA A 8 45.60 -51.22 -0.14
CA ALA A 8 45.26 -50.02 -0.91
C ALA A 8 43.78 -49.98 -1.33
N GLY A 9 43.18 -51.13 -1.64
CA GLY A 9 41.77 -51.24 -2.01
C GLY A 9 40.81 -50.94 -0.84
N MET A 10 41.15 -51.36 0.37
CA MET A 10 40.37 -51.09 1.59
C MET A 10 40.37 -49.59 1.97
N VAL A 11 41.50 -48.92 1.83
CA VAL A 11 41.61 -47.48 2.14
C VAL A 11 40.81 -46.63 1.14
N ALA A 12 40.83 -47.01 -0.15
CA ALA A 12 40.05 -46.33 -1.17
C ALA A 12 38.53 -46.49 -0.95
N GLY A 13 38.07 -47.66 -0.50
CA GLY A 13 36.66 -47.91 -0.19
C GLY A 13 36.15 -47.11 1.03
N LEU A 14 36.99 -46.96 2.06
CA LEU A 14 36.61 -46.21 3.28
C LEU A 14 36.45 -44.71 3.00
N ILE A 15 37.29 -44.12 2.14
CA ILE A 15 37.24 -42.69 1.79
C ILE A 15 35.95 -42.35 1.01
N ILE A 16 35.43 -43.26 0.19
CA ILE A 16 34.19 -43.06 -0.58
C ILE A 16 32.96 -43.07 0.34
N ILE A 17 32.97 -43.88 1.42
CA ILE A 17 31.85 -43.98 2.38
C ILE A 17 31.82 -42.76 3.33
N LEU A 18 32.95 -42.11 3.57
CA LEU A 18 33.02 -40.90 4.41
C LEU A 18 32.56 -39.63 3.67
N ALA A 19 32.48 -39.64 2.34
CA ALA A 19 32.05 -38.49 1.54
C ALA A 19 30.52 -38.33 1.43
N SER A 20 29.73 -39.32 1.85
CA SER A 20 28.26 -39.27 1.80
C SER A 20 27.61 -38.65 3.05
N PHE A 21 28.40 -38.26 4.05
CA PHE A 21 27.93 -37.52 5.22
C PHE A 21 28.10 -36.00 5.03
N THR A 22 27.52 -35.44 3.98
CA THR A 22 27.38 -33.99 3.89
C THR A 22 26.17 -33.57 4.73
N PRO A 23 26.32 -32.81 5.83
CA PRO A 23 25.19 -32.25 6.53
C PRO A 23 24.45 -31.32 5.57
N THR A 24 23.27 -31.72 5.15
CA THR A 24 22.31 -30.83 4.49
C THR A 24 21.86 -29.81 5.53
N TYR A 25 22.56 -28.67 5.59
CA TYR A 25 22.05 -27.49 6.26
C TYR A 25 20.78 -27.08 5.51
N ALA A 26 19.63 -27.55 6.00
CA ALA A 26 18.35 -26.94 5.70
C ALA A 26 18.43 -25.52 6.24
N GLN A 27 18.84 -24.58 5.37
CA GLN A 27 18.68 -23.17 5.65
C GLN A 27 17.19 -22.94 5.66
N ASP A 28 16.62 -22.93 6.87
CA ASP A 28 15.31 -22.39 7.16
C ASP A 28 15.34 -20.91 6.79
N MET A 29 15.17 -20.65 5.49
CA MET A 29 15.00 -19.33 4.91
C MET A 29 13.59 -18.90 5.28
N GLU A 30 13.39 -18.59 6.56
CA GLU A 30 12.24 -17.84 7.02
C GLU A 30 12.38 -16.44 6.40
N THR A 31 11.88 -16.33 5.16
CA THR A 31 11.77 -15.09 4.42
C THR A 31 10.78 -14.21 5.18
N ARG A 32 11.30 -13.43 6.13
CA ARG A 32 10.53 -12.38 6.80
C ARG A 32 10.20 -11.32 5.76
N VAL A 33 8.99 -11.42 5.22
CA VAL A 33 8.42 -10.39 4.35
C VAL A 33 8.14 -9.17 5.20
N ILE A 34 8.90 -8.10 4.99
CA ILE A 34 8.59 -6.78 5.55
C ILE A 34 7.33 -6.31 4.81
N VAL A 35 6.17 -6.45 5.45
CA VAL A 35 4.91 -5.90 4.94
C VAL A 35 4.90 -4.41 5.33
N PRO A 36 4.78 -3.46 4.38
CA PRO A 36 4.55 -2.07 4.74
C PRO A 36 3.30 -1.98 5.62
N ASP A 37 3.45 -1.43 6.83
CA ASP A 37 2.35 -1.20 7.78
C ASP A 37 1.45 -0.05 7.29
N VAL A 38 0.74 -0.29 6.19
CA VAL A 38 -0.25 0.64 5.65
C VAL A 38 -1.66 0.20 6.06
N PRO A 39 -2.49 1.10 6.63
CA PRO A 39 -3.81 0.77 7.14
C PRO A 39 -4.79 0.44 6.00
N GLY A 40 -4.71 -0.77 5.44
CA GLY A 40 -5.58 -1.21 4.34
C GLY A 40 -4.90 -1.99 3.21
N GLY A 41 -3.59 -2.22 3.27
CA GLY A 41 -2.83 -2.98 2.27
C GLY A 41 -2.25 -2.12 1.13
N ALA A 42 -1.26 -2.66 0.42
CA ALA A 42 -0.45 -1.94 -0.58
C ALA A 42 -1.25 -1.40 -1.79
N LEU A 43 -2.39 -2.01 -2.11
CA LEU A 43 -3.21 -1.73 -3.31
C LEU A 43 -3.75 -0.30 -3.40
N PHE A 44 -3.94 0.37 -2.27
CA PHE A 44 -4.59 1.68 -2.18
C PHE A 44 -3.61 2.82 -1.87
N THR A 45 -2.33 2.51 -1.73
CA THR A 45 -1.32 3.47 -1.28
C THR A 45 -0.98 4.48 -2.38
N GLY A 46 -0.43 5.63 -1.96
CA GLY A 46 0.02 6.71 -2.86
C GLY A 46 -0.89 7.93 -2.85
N CYS A 47 -0.54 8.89 -3.69
CA CYS A 47 -1.20 10.16 -3.83
C CYS A 47 -2.16 10.20 -5.01
N TYR A 48 -3.29 10.85 -4.75
CA TYR A 48 -4.42 10.93 -5.65
C TYR A 48 -4.85 12.39 -5.79
N GLN A 49 -5.08 12.81 -7.02
CA GLN A 49 -5.65 14.10 -7.36
C GLN A 49 -7.14 13.97 -7.66
N VAL A 50 -7.94 14.72 -6.91
CA VAL A 50 -9.37 14.87 -7.17
C VAL A 50 -9.57 15.64 -8.48
N GLN A 51 -10.35 15.06 -9.39
CA GLN A 51 -10.56 15.61 -10.73
C GLN A 51 -11.57 16.76 -10.72
N GLN A 52 -12.58 16.66 -9.85
CA GLN A 52 -13.60 17.69 -9.66
C GLN A 52 -13.08 18.83 -8.77
N ARG A 53 -13.69 20.01 -8.91
CA ARG A 53 -13.53 21.07 -7.92
C ARG A 53 -14.50 20.83 -6.77
N LEU A 54 -14.05 21.08 -5.54
CA LEU A 54 -14.84 20.93 -4.33
C LEU A 54 -15.37 22.31 -3.93
N TYR A 55 -16.69 22.46 -3.76
CA TYR A 55 -17.34 23.63 -3.18
C TYR A 55 -16.75 24.98 -3.62
N GLY A 56 -16.64 25.19 -4.95
CA GLY A 56 -16.06 26.39 -5.54
C GLY A 56 -14.79 26.10 -6.37
N PRO A 57 -13.73 26.91 -6.27
CA PRO A 57 -12.53 26.78 -7.11
C PRO A 57 -11.50 25.76 -6.58
N TYR A 58 -11.81 25.05 -5.50
CA TYR A 58 -10.82 24.29 -4.73
C TYR A 58 -10.49 22.95 -5.37
N ARG A 59 -9.20 22.70 -5.55
CA ARG A 59 -8.62 21.43 -6.01
C ARG A 59 -7.97 20.73 -4.85
N MET A 60 -8.20 19.43 -4.73
CA MET A 60 -7.67 18.61 -3.65
C MET A 60 -6.74 17.53 -4.18
N THR A 61 -5.64 17.32 -3.46
CA THR A 61 -4.76 16.15 -3.58
C THR A 61 -4.67 15.50 -2.21
N PHE A 62 -4.62 14.17 -2.13
CA PHE A 62 -4.46 13.45 -0.88
C PHE A 62 -3.58 12.23 -1.04
N CYS A 63 -2.82 11.88 -0.01
CA CYS A 63 -1.89 10.75 0.00
C CYS A 63 -2.31 9.73 1.06
N LEU A 64 -2.49 8.48 0.63
CA LEU A 64 -2.86 7.33 1.45
C LEU A 64 -1.59 6.61 1.91
N GLU A 65 -0.95 7.20 2.92
CA GLU A 65 0.26 6.69 3.57
C GLU A 65 0.01 6.48 5.07
N GLN A 66 0.93 5.83 5.80
CA GLN A 66 0.81 5.64 7.24
C GLN A 66 0.53 6.97 7.99
N ARG A 67 1.15 8.06 7.52
CA ARG A 67 0.84 9.44 7.94
C ARG A 67 0.20 10.20 6.79
N GLY A 68 -1.04 9.84 6.47
CA GLY A 68 -1.73 10.45 5.34
C GLY A 68 -1.84 11.98 5.45
N THR A 69 -1.75 12.61 4.28
CA THR A 69 -1.79 14.06 4.11
C THR A 69 -2.80 14.44 3.04
N TYR A 70 -3.26 15.68 3.06
CA TYR A 70 -4.00 16.26 1.97
C TYR A 70 -3.57 17.71 1.76
N THR A 71 -3.73 18.17 0.54
CA THR A 71 -3.54 19.56 0.18
C THR A 71 -4.77 20.06 -0.56
N VAL A 72 -5.25 21.24 -0.18
CA VAL A 72 -6.28 21.96 -0.94
C VAL A 72 -5.72 23.29 -1.40
N ARG A 73 -5.96 23.63 -2.68
CA ARG A 73 -5.53 24.89 -3.29
C ARG A 73 -6.63 25.47 -4.17
N GLY A 74 -6.68 26.79 -4.28
CA GLY A 74 -7.64 27.51 -5.12
C GLY A 74 -8.25 28.69 -4.36
N GLY A 75 -8.84 29.65 -5.06
CA GLY A 75 -9.48 30.81 -4.40
C GLY A 75 -8.54 31.64 -3.53
N GLY A 76 -7.22 31.64 -3.80
CA GLY A 76 -6.22 32.38 -3.03
C GLY A 76 -5.79 31.73 -1.71
N VAL A 77 -6.20 30.48 -1.44
CA VAL A 77 -5.84 29.77 -0.21
C VAL A 77 -5.07 28.49 -0.49
N ARG A 78 -4.31 28.05 0.52
CA ARG A 78 -3.59 26.78 0.49
C ARG A 78 -3.65 26.13 1.88
N CYS A 79 -4.23 24.95 1.94
CA CYS A 79 -4.30 24.14 3.16
C CYS A 79 -3.41 22.92 2.96
N ASP A 80 -2.48 22.66 3.88
CA ASP A 80 -1.69 21.43 3.91
C ASP A 80 -1.99 20.71 5.23
N GLY A 81 -2.85 19.69 5.16
CA GLY A 81 -3.44 19.05 6.31
C GLY A 81 -3.11 17.57 6.43
N ARG A 82 -3.48 16.99 7.57
CA ARG A 82 -3.35 15.56 7.83
C ARG A 82 -4.68 14.86 7.59
N LEU A 83 -4.62 13.61 7.16
CA LEU A 83 -5.78 12.72 7.13
C LEU A 83 -5.47 11.43 7.88
N THR A 84 -6.53 10.72 8.25
CA THR A 84 -6.46 9.33 8.67
C THR A 84 -7.30 8.50 7.71
N TRP A 85 -6.85 7.30 7.40
CA TRP A 85 -7.59 6.41 6.53
C TRP A 85 -7.48 4.97 7.00
N ASN A 86 -8.47 4.17 6.60
CA ASN A 86 -8.42 2.73 6.68
C ASN A 86 -9.11 2.12 5.46
N ALA A 87 -8.67 0.94 5.04
CA ALA A 87 -9.44 0.13 4.11
C ALA A 87 -10.17 -1.01 4.85
N ARG A 88 -11.42 -1.26 4.45
CA ARG A 88 -12.21 -2.43 4.85
C ARG A 88 -12.73 -3.10 3.58
N GLY A 89 -12.11 -4.21 3.20
CA GLY A 89 -12.44 -4.89 1.94
C GLY A 89 -12.16 -4.00 0.73
N ARG A 90 -13.23 -3.50 0.09
CA ARG A 90 -13.14 -2.67 -1.13
C ARG A 90 -13.39 -1.18 -0.87
N ASP A 91 -13.77 -0.85 0.36
CA ASP A 91 -14.10 0.50 0.80
C ASP A 91 -12.91 1.10 1.57
N ILE A 92 -12.56 2.34 1.23
CA ILE A 92 -11.54 3.12 1.90
C ILE A 92 -12.25 4.26 2.61
N ASN A 93 -12.17 4.31 3.93
CA ASN A 93 -12.70 5.42 4.71
C ASN A 93 -11.57 6.38 5.02
N ILE A 94 -11.75 7.63 4.63
CA ILE A 94 -10.80 8.71 4.81
C ILE A 94 -11.45 9.79 5.65
N GLN A 95 -10.73 10.31 6.63
CA GLN A 95 -11.15 11.42 7.47
C GLN A 95 -10.09 12.49 7.42
N LEU A 96 -10.49 13.68 6.95
CA LEU A 96 -9.62 14.84 6.91
C LEU A 96 -9.61 15.48 8.30
N LYS A 97 -8.43 15.92 8.76
CA LYS A 97 -8.33 16.77 9.93
C LYS A 97 -8.53 18.23 9.53
N ARG A 98 -9.29 18.96 10.34
CA ARG A 98 -9.44 20.41 10.19
C ARG A 98 -8.06 21.06 10.15
N THR A 99 -7.83 21.91 9.15
CA THR A 99 -6.52 22.54 8.94
C THR A 99 -6.69 23.98 8.47
N SER A 100 -5.90 24.91 9.01
CA SER A 100 -5.89 26.31 8.56
C SER A 100 -5.32 26.44 7.15
N CYS A 101 -5.91 27.32 6.34
CA CYS A 101 -5.47 27.57 4.95
C CYS A 101 -4.87 28.98 4.74
N GLY A 102 -4.68 29.72 5.84
CA GLY A 102 -4.39 31.15 5.82
C GLY A 102 -5.65 32.01 5.64
N ASN A 103 -5.47 33.34 5.68
CA ASN A 103 -6.53 34.32 5.40
C ASN A 103 -7.81 34.15 6.24
N GLY A 104 -7.68 33.69 7.49
CA GLY A 104 -8.81 33.48 8.40
C GLY A 104 -9.74 32.32 8.04
N VAL A 105 -9.38 31.48 7.07
CA VAL A 105 -10.17 30.31 6.66
C VAL A 105 -9.48 28.98 6.96
N ALA A 106 -10.27 27.93 7.09
CA ALA A 106 -9.80 26.58 7.36
C ALA A 106 -10.58 25.57 6.54
N TRP A 107 -9.90 24.50 6.12
CA TRP A 107 -10.56 23.33 5.57
C TRP A 107 -11.17 22.53 6.71
N SER A 108 -12.42 22.11 6.52
CA SER A 108 -13.20 21.41 7.54
C SER A 108 -12.77 19.95 7.73
N ALA A 109 -13.26 19.32 8.80
CA ALA A 109 -12.94 17.94 9.15
C ALA A 109 -13.84 16.96 8.36
N ASP A 110 -13.72 17.00 7.04
CA ASP A 110 -14.60 16.28 6.12
C ASP A 110 -14.29 14.78 6.07
N ARG A 111 -15.23 14.01 5.52
CA ARG A 111 -15.08 12.56 5.35
C ARG A 111 -15.18 12.18 3.88
N MET A 112 -14.42 11.18 3.46
CA MET A 112 -14.53 10.59 2.13
C MET A 112 -14.61 9.08 2.24
N THR A 113 -15.49 8.47 1.45
CA THR A 113 -15.55 7.01 1.29
C THR A 113 -15.22 6.69 -0.16
N CYS A 114 -14.08 6.06 -0.40
CA CYS A 114 -13.58 5.73 -1.72
C CYS A 114 -13.68 4.24 -2.03
N ARG A 115 -13.79 3.91 -3.32
CA ARG A 115 -13.72 2.55 -3.86
C ARG A 115 -12.78 2.52 -5.04
N GLY A 116 -11.99 1.44 -5.15
CA GLY A 116 -11.17 1.19 -6.34
C GLY A 116 -12.03 1.07 -7.59
N GLY A 117 -11.73 1.89 -8.61
CA GLY A 117 -12.34 1.73 -9.93
C GLY A 117 -11.86 0.43 -10.58
N ASN A 118 -12.77 -0.32 -11.21
CA ASN A 118 -12.48 -1.51 -12.03
C ASN A 118 -11.75 -2.67 -11.33
N LEU A 119 -11.93 -2.87 -10.02
CA LEU A 119 -11.53 -4.14 -9.39
C LEU A 119 -12.40 -5.26 -9.98
N LEU A 120 -11.87 -6.06 -10.90
CA LEU A 120 -12.49 -7.35 -11.26
C LEU A 120 -12.34 -8.29 -10.05
N PRO A 121 -13.40 -9.03 -9.63
CA PRO A 121 -13.34 -9.91 -8.45
C PRO A 121 -12.23 -10.98 -8.54
N ALA A 122 -11.74 -11.29 -9.74
CA ALA A 122 -10.69 -12.28 -9.98
C ALA A 122 -9.31 -11.91 -9.38
N PHE A 123 -8.97 -10.63 -9.21
CA PHE A 123 -7.66 -10.22 -8.68
C PHE A 123 -7.57 -10.33 -7.14
N LEU A 124 -8.69 -10.42 -6.43
CA LEU A 124 -8.69 -10.51 -4.97
C LEU A 124 -8.55 -11.95 -4.45
N ALA A 125 -8.75 -12.96 -5.29
CA ALA A 125 -8.84 -14.35 -4.86
C ALA A 125 -7.55 -15.18 -5.07
N ARG A 126 -6.57 -14.69 -5.85
CA ARG A 126 -5.39 -15.50 -6.24
C ARG A 126 -4.17 -14.65 -6.58
N ILE A 127 -3.52 -13.99 -5.63
CA ILE A 127 -2.22 -13.35 -5.94
C ILE A 127 -1.21 -13.54 -4.81
N ILE A 128 -0.36 -14.56 -5.00
CA ILE A 128 1.00 -14.66 -4.46
C ILE A 128 1.90 -14.14 -5.60
N VAL A 129 2.10 -12.83 -5.73
CA VAL A 129 3.01 -12.20 -6.71
C VAL A 129 3.60 -10.92 -6.09
N PRO A 130 4.89 -10.57 -6.33
CA PRO A 130 5.55 -9.42 -5.71
C PRO A 130 5.04 -8.04 -6.15
N ASP A 131 4.33 -7.95 -7.27
CA ASP A 131 3.82 -6.69 -7.84
C ASP A 131 2.31 -6.58 -7.66
N LEU A 132 1.86 -6.04 -6.53
CA LEU A 132 0.45 -5.73 -6.32
C LEU A 132 0.04 -4.55 -7.22
N PRO A 133 -0.98 -4.70 -8.10
CA PRO A 133 -1.41 -3.61 -8.97
C PRO A 133 -2.02 -2.48 -8.14
N VAL A 134 -1.33 -1.34 -8.06
CA VAL A 134 -1.84 -0.18 -7.35
C VAL A 134 -2.99 0.45 -8.14
N LEU A 135 -4.06 0.82 -7.43
CA LEU A 135 -5.25 1.38 -8.05
C LEU A 135 -4.98 2.78 -8.62
N GLN A 136 -5.19 2.90 -9.93
CA GLN A 136 -5.00 4.13 -10.69
C GLN A 136 -6.11 5.15 -10.48
N THR A 137 -7.31 4.69 -10.11
CA THR A 137 -8.48 5.56 -9.96
C THR A 137 -9.36 5.12 -8.80
N LEU A 138 -9.80 6.09 -8.01
CA LEU A 138 -10.75 5.94 -6.92
C LEU A 138 -12.03 6.70 -7.25
N ARG A 139 -13.18 6.08 -6.98
CA ARG A 139 -14.48 6.77 -6.96
C ARG A 139 -14.86 6.99 -5.51
N CYS A 140 -15.12 8.23 -5.11
CA CYS A 140 -15.37 8.57 -3.72
C CYS A 140 -16.64 9.38 -3.55
N THR A 141 -17.34 9.14 -2.45
CA THR A 141 -18.34 10.06 -1.92
C THR A 141 -17.65 11.02 -0.96
N TYR A 142 -17.65 12.30 -1.26
CA TYR A 142 -17.17 13.37 -0.40
C TYR A 142 -18.32 13.87 0.47
N THR A 143 -18.14 13.87 1.79
CA THR A 143 -19.13 14.30 2.77
C THR A 143 -18.55 15.44 3.61
N PRO A 144 -19.02 16.69 3.41
CA PRO A 144 -18.53 17.84 4.15
C PRO A 144 -18.98 17.77 5.62
N SER A 145 -18.20 18.32 6.54
CA SER A 145 -18.60 18.40 7.95
C SER A 145 -19.51 19.58 8.25
N VAL A 146 -19.59 20.55 7.34
CA VAL A 146 -20.46 21.72 7.44
C VAL A 146 -21.86 21.37 6.93
N SER A 147 -22.89 21.74 7.68
CA SER A 147 -24.28 21.32 7.41
C SER A 147 -24.93 21.99 6.19
N SER A 148 -24.39 23.13 5.74
CA SER A 148 -24.89 23.87 4.58
C SER A 148 -24.56 23.20 3.24
N GLU A 149 -23.57 22.31 3.22
CA GLU A 149 -23.09 21.67 2.00
C GLU A 149 -23.56 20.22 1.89
N ARG A 150 -23.85 19.78 0.65
CA ARG A 150 -24.32 18.43 0.39
C ARG A 150 -23.18 17.49 -0.01
N PRO A 151 -23.27 16.18 0.30
CA PRO A 151 -22.33 15.20 -0.20
C PRO A 151 -22.27 15.19 -1.74
N MET A 152 -21.09 14.95 -2.31
CA MET A 152 -20.89 14.90 -3.76
C MET A 152 -20.02 13.72 -4.17
N GLN A 153 -20.24 13.23 -5.40
CA GLN A 153 -19.40 12.20 -5.99
C GLN A 153 -18.17 12.82 -6.64
N ILE A 154 -17.01 12.23 -6.36
CA ILE A 154 -15.72 12.64 -6.92
C ILE A 154 -14.95 11.44 -7.45
N THR A 155 -14.04 11.73 -8.36
CA THR A 155 -13.09 10.79 -8.92
C THR A 155 -11.71 11.29 -8.57
N ALA A 156 -10.88 10.43 -7.99
CA ALA A 156 -9.49 10.73 -7.72
C ALA A 156 -8.59 9.85 -8.60
N ARG A 157 -7.61 10.43 -9.28
CA ARG A 157 -6.65 9.71 -10.12
C ARG A 157 -5.29 9.72 -9.44
N ARG A 158 -4.58 8.60 -9.53
CA ARG A 158 -3.21 8.52 -9.03
C ARG A 158 -2.30 9.47 -9.80
N ILE A 159 -1.34 10.07 -9.12
CA ILE A 159 -0.39 11.03 -9.72
C ILE A 159 1.09 10.65 -9.50
N ASP A 160 1.34 9.48 -8.93
CA ASP A 160 2.66 8.87 -8.70
C ASP A 160 2.72 7.45 -9.28
#